data_AF-A0A1W9NZK1-F1
#
_entry.id   AF-A0A1W9NZK1-F1
#
_cell.length_a   1.000
_cell.length_b   1.000
_cell.length_c   1.000
_cell.angle_alpha   90.00
_cell.angle_beta   90.00
_cell.angle_gamma   90.00
#
_symmetry.space_group_name_H-M   'P 1'
#
loop_
_entity.id
_entity.type
_entity.pdbx_description
1 polymer ?
#
loop_
_entity_poly.entity_id
_entity_poly.type
_entity_poly.pdbx_seq_one_letter_code
_entity_poly.pdbx_strand_id
1 'polypeptide(L)'
;MKNFWGIPIARWPAIFIEFSLLAFAFWLLFPLIFSPSISPVNAKNYFFRTLIGILLLLILFGKSVTDLFFPQGLARQVSKIKYLLLLIYSFLLASCILYIAGKLIVLYFQQTQTDLNL
;
A
#
# COMPACT_ATOMS: atom_id res chain seq x y z
N MET A 1 -17.49 22.39 -19.99
CA MET A 1 -17.02 21.05 -19.55
C MET A 1 -17.72 20.73 -18.24
N LYS A 2 -18.49 19.64 -18.18
CA LYS A 2 -19.44 19.35 -17.09
C LYS A 2 -18.67 18.88 -15.85
N ASN A 3 -18.62 19.72 -14.81
CA ASN A 3 -17.96 19.41 -13.55
C ASN A 3 -19.02 18.85 -12.59
N PHE A 4 -18.93 17.57 -12.25
CA PHE A 4 -19.68 17.00 -11.14
C PHE A 4 -18.77 17.10 -9.90
N TRP A 5 -19.14 17.90 -8.90
CA TRP A 5 -18.42 18.02 -7.62
C TRP A 5 -16.98 18.59 -7.65
N GLY A 6 -16.60 19.34 -8.69
CA GLY A 6 -15.28 19.98 -8.76
C GLY A 6 -14.12 19.00 -9.03
N ILE A 7 -14.45 17.78 -9.46
CA ILE A 7 -13.50 16.80 -9.99
C ILE A 7 -13.74 16.73 -11.51
N PRO A 8 -12.72 16.96 -12.36
CA PRO A 8 -12.90 16.82 -13.81
C PRO A 8 -13.27 15.37 -14.15
N ILE A 9 -14.26 15.16 -15.02
CA ILE A 9 -14.74 13.83 -15.44
C ILE A 9 -13.59 12.91 -15.91
N ALA A 10 -12.54 13.49 -16.48
CA ALA A 10 -11.32 12.78 -16.90
C ALA A 10 -10.50 12.14 -15.77
N ARG A 11 -10.76 12.48 -14.50
CA ARG A 11 -10.00 11.99 -13.32
C ARG A 11 -10.64 10.78 -12.65
N TRP A 12 -11.90 10.47 -12.97
CA TRP A 12 -12.59 9.26 -12.52
C TRP A 12 -11.90 7.94 -12.89
N PRO A 13 -11.43 7.73 -14.14
CA PRO A 13 -10.72 6.49 -14.46
C PRO A 13 -9.45 6.30 -13.63
N ALA A 14 -8.70 7.39 -13.35
CA ALA A 14 -7.51 7.32 -12.52
C ALA A 14 -7.81 6.89 -11.08
N ILE A 15 -8.87 7.45 -10.48
CA ILE A 15 -9.31 7.07 -9.12
C ILE A 15 -9.73 5.60 -9.07
N PHE A 16 -10.43 5.14 -10.10
CA PHE A 16 -10.88 3.75 -10.18
C PHE A 16 -9.70 2.79 -10.30
N ILE A 17 -8.68 3.16 -11.08
CA ILE A 17 -7.42 2.42 -11.20
C ILE A 17 -6.69 2.37 -9.85
N GLU A 18 -6.56 3.49 -9.15
CA GLU A 18 -5.92 3.55 -7.83
C GLU A 18 -6.63 2.69 -6.79
N PHE A 19 -7.97 2.75 -6.74
CA PHE A 19 -8.76 1.89 -5.85
C PHE A 19 -8.61 0.41 -6.19
N SER A 20 -8.57 0.08 -7.49
CA SER A 20 -8.38 -1.30 -7.95
C SER A 20 -6.97 -1.82 -7.60
N LEU A 21 -5.94 -0.98 -7.78
CA LEU A 21 -4.56 -1.27 -7.37
C LEU A 21 -4.45 -1.48 -5.87
N LEU A 22 -5.14 -0.66 -5.06
CA LEU A 22 -5.19 -0.81 -3.61
C LEU A 22 -5.87 -2.13 -3.20
N ALA A 23 -7.04 -2.43 -3.77
CA ALA A 23 -7.74 -3.69 -3.51
C ALA A 23 -6.90 -4.90 -3.93
N PHE A 24 -6.20 -4.80 -5.06
CA PHE A 24 -5.28 -5.84 -5.52
C PHE A 24 -4.07 -6.01 -4.58
N ALA A 25 -3.51 -4.91 -4.06
CA ALA A 25 -2.45 -4.97 -3.06
C ALA A 25 -2.93 -5.64 -1.77
N PHE A 26 -4.11 -5.27 -1.26
CA PHE A 26 -4.72 -5.95 -0.10
C PHE A 26 -4.94 -7.44 -0.35
N TRP A 27 -5.39 -7.80 -1.54
CA TRP A 27 -5.54 -9.20 -1.94
C TRP A 27 -4.21 -9.96 -1.96
N LEU A 28 -3.13 -9.34 -2.47
CA LEU A 28 -1.79 -9.96 -2.46
C LEU A 28 -1.23 -10.18 -1.05
N LEU A 29 -1.62 -9.31 -0.11
CA LEU A 29 -1.13 -9.32 1.27
C LEU A 29 -1.97 -10.20 2.20
N PHE A 30 -3.22 -10.48 1.82
CA PHE A 30 -4.13 -11.38 2.52
C PHE A 30 -3.49 -12.71 2.98
N PRO A 31 -2.77 -13.47 2.13
CA PRO A 31 -2.15 -14.73 2.57
C PRO A 31 -1.08 -14.52 3.63
N LEU A 32 -0.33 -13.41 3.58
CA LEU A 32 0.67 -13.11 4.61
C LEU A 32 0.00 -12.77 5.93
N ILE A 33 -1.16 -12.10 5.92
CA ILE A 33 -1.89 -11.69 7.13
C ILE A 33 -2.58 -12.87 7.79
N PHE A 34 -3.20 -13.77 7.02
CA PHE A 34 -4.06 -14.84 7.52
C PHE A 34 -3.41 -16.22 7.65
N SER A 35 -2.22 -16.47 7.09
CA SER A 35 -1.60 -17.80 7.17
C SER A 35 -0.59 -17.86 8.34
N PRO A 36 -0.86 -18.63 9.41
CA PRO A 36 0.03 -18.73 10.57
C PRO A 36 1.22 -19.68 10.36
N SER A 37 1.18 -20.56 9.36
CA SER A 37 2.22 -21.58 9.12
C SER A 37 2.41 -21.79 7.62
N ILE A 38 3.41 -21.11 7.05
CA ILE A 38 3.72 -21.22 5.63
C ILE A 38 4.52 -22.51 5.43
N SER A 39 3.90 -23.54 4.84
CA SER A 39 4.63 -24.75 4.43
C SER A 39 5.76 -24.39 3.45
N PRO A 40 6.99 -24.92 3.61
CA PRO A 40 8.15 -24.58 2.81
C PRO A 40 7.95 -24.82 1.30
N VAL A 41 7.05 -25.74 0.93
CA VAL A 41 6.74 -26.07 -0.47
C VAL A 41 6.04 -24.92 -1.19
N ASN A 42 5.21 -24.13 -0.50
CA ASN A 42 4.51 -22.98 -1.08
C ASN A 42 5.13 -21.63 -0.71
N ALA A 43 6.14 -21.60 0.17
CA ALA A 43 6.74 -20.39 0.68
C ALA A 43 7.26 -19.45 -0.43
N LYS A 44 7.86 -20.00 -1.50
CA LYS A 44 8.32 -19.19 -2.65
C LYS A 44 7.19 -18.44 -3.35
N ASN A 45 6.04 -19.09 -3.55
CA ASN A 45 4.92 -18.49 -4.29
C ASN A 45 4.23 -17.39 -3.46
N TYR A 46 4.17 -17.57 -2.14
CA TYR A 46 3.67 -16.54 -1.22
C TYR A 46 4.66 -15.38 -1.04
N PHE A 47 5.97 -15.66 -1.08
CA PHE A 47 7.00 -14.63 -1.00
C PHE A 47 6.94 -13.68 -2.20
N PHE A 48 6.87 -14.20 -3.42
CA PHE A 48 6.72 -13.38 -4.63
C PHE A 48 5.43 -12.55 -4.64
N ARG A 49 4.30 -13.13 -4.23
CA ARG A 49 3.04 -12.38 -4.09
C ARG A 49 3.15 -11.27 -3.06
N THR A 50 3.79 -11.53 -1.92
CA THR A 50 3.95 -10.52 -0.87
C THR A 50 4.86 -9.38 -1.32
N LEU A 51 5.98 -9.70 -1.97
CA LEU A 51 6.92 -8.72 -2.54
C LEU A 51 6.25 -7.80 -3.54
N ILE A 52 5.46 -8.36 -4.47
CA ILE A 52 4.71 -7.57 -5.45
C ILE A 52 3.70 -6.67 -4.74
N GLY A 53 2.98 -7.18 -3.73
CA GLY A 53 2.01 -6.40 -2.96
C GLY A 53 2.65 -5.21 -2.23
N ILE A 54 3.80 -5.42 -1.58
CA ILE A 54 4.57 -4.38 -0.91
C ILE A 54 5.08 -3.34 -1.90
N LEU A 55 5.64 -3.77 -3.03
CA LEU A 55 6.19 -2.88 -4.06
C LEU A 55 5.09 -1.97 -4.63
N LEU A 56 3.89 -2.51 -4.82
CA LEU A 56 2.72 -1.80 -5.30
C LEU A 56 2.20 -0.78 -4.25
N LEU A 57 2.17 -1.16 -2.96
CA LEU A 57 1.90 -0.23 -1.86
C LEU A 57 2.94 0.90 -1.79
N LEU A 58 4.22 0.59 -2.03
CA LEU A 58 5.31 1.55 -1.97
C LEU A 58 5.24 2.57 -3.12
N ILE A 59 4.86 2.13 -4.33
CA ILE A 59 4.58 3.03 -5.46
C ILE A 59 3.38 3.93 -5.15
N LEU A 60 2.28 3.38 -4.65
CA LEU A 60 1.09 4.15 -4.25
C LEU A 60 1.41 5.15 -3.13
N PHE A 61 2.21 4.74 -2.16
CA PHE A 61 2.68 5.59 -1.08
C PHE A 61 3.55 6.73 -1.61
N GLY A 62 4.55 6.42 -2.44
CA GLY A 62 5.41 7.43 -3.07
C GLY A 62 4.61 8.46 -3.89
N LYS A 63 3.59 8.01 -4.64
CA LYS A 63 2.66 8.90 -5.34
C LYS A 63 1.88 9.78 -4.38
N SER A 64 1.33 9.23 -3.29
CA SER A 64 0.57 10.00 -2.30
C SER A 64 1.43 11.04 -1.56
N VAL A 65 2.68 10.69 -1.23
CA VAL A 65 3.66 11.56 -0.57
C VAL A 65 4.09 12.68 -1.50
N THR A 66 4.42 12.37 -2.76
CA THR A 66 4.77 13.40 -3.75
C THR A 66 3.62 14.35 -4.03
N ASP A 67 2.38 13.88 -4.05
CA ASP A 67 1.18 14.73 -4.21
C ASP A 67 0.91 15.59 -2.94
N LEU A 68 1.34 15.12 -1.75
CA LEU A 68 1.24 15.85 -0.49
C LEU A 68 2.30 16.97 -0.37
N PHE A 69 3.56 16.67 -0.68
CA PHE A 69 4.68 17.61 -0.53
C PHE A 69 4.85 18.54 -1.74
N PHE A 70 4.50 18.08 -2.94
CA PHE A 70 4.60 18.83 -4.18
C PHE A 70 3.24 18.87 -4.89
N PRO A 71 2.25 19.61 -4.35
CA PRO A 71 1.02 19.84 -5.08
C PRO A 71 1.40 20.54 -6.40
N GLN A 72 1.22 19.87 -7.53
CA GLN A 72 1.61 20.34 -8.88
C GLN A 72 0.81 21.58 -9.37
N GLY A 73 0.32 22.41 -8.46
CA GLY A 73 -0.28 23.71 -8.70
C GLY A 73 0.21 24.71 -7.67
N LEU A 74 1.47 25.14 -7.78
CA LEU A 74 2.14 26.18 -6.97
C LEU A 74 1.36 27.52 -6.86
N ALA A 75 0.27 27.70 -7.60
CA ALA A 75 -0.54 28.92 -7.63
C ALA A 75 -2.02 28.76 -7.20
N ARG A 76 -2.49 27.54 -6.87
CA ARG A 76 -3.92 27.31 -6.57
C ARG A 76 -4.09 26.93 -5.11
N GLN A 77 -4.83 27.74 -4.34
CA GLN A 77 -5.28 27.38 -2.99
C GLN A 77 -5.93 26.00 -3.01
N VAL A 78 -5.18 24.99 -2.59
CA VAL A 78 -5.70 23.65 -2.37
C VAL A 78 -6.54 23.70 -1.09
N SER A 79 -7.78 23.24 -1.19
CA SER A 79 -8.69 23.19 -0.04
C SER A 79 -8.05 22.40 1.10
N LYS A 80 -8.03 22.96 2.31
CA LYS A 80 -7.48 22.34 3.53
C LYS A 80 -8.01 20.91 3.76
N ILE A 81 -9.26 20.66 3.34
CA ILE A 81 -9.92 19.35 3.44
C ILE A 81 -9.23 18.31 2.53
N LYS A 82 -8.85 18.69 1.30
CA LYS A 82 -8.17 17.77 0.37
C LYS A 82 -6.80 17.37 0.89
N TYR A 83 -6.06 18.33 1.43
CA TYR A 83 -4.77 18.08 2.06
C TYR A 83 -4.90 17.12 3.25
N LEU A 84 -5.88 17.36 4.14
CA LEU A 84 -6.09 16.53 5.33
C LEU A 84 -6.50 15.10 4.96
N LEU A 85 -7.37 14.92 3.95
CA LEU A 85 -7.72 13.59 3.44
C LEU A 85 -6.50 12.84 2.89
N LEU A 86 -5.66 13.55 2.13
CA LEU A 86 -4.46 12.96 1.52
C LEU A 86 -3.44 12.56 2.60
N LEU A 87 -3.31 13.37 3.66
CA LEU A 87 -2.44 13.09 4.79
C LEU A 87 -2.89 11.83 5.55
N ILE A 88 -4.18 11.68 5.84
CA ILE A 88 -4.73 10.47 6.47
C ILE A 88 -4.49 9.25 5.58
N TYR A 89 -4.72 9.39 4.27
CA TYR A 89 -4.49 8.30 3.31
C TYR A 89 -3.02 7.85 3.28
N SER A 90 -2.06 8.78 3.23
CA SER A 90 -0.63 8.45 3.31
C SER A 90 -0.26 7.79 4.65
N PHE A 91 -0.83 8.25 5.78
CA PHE A 91 -0.59 7.63 7.08
C PHE A 91 -1.10 6.18 7.14
N LEU A 92 -2.25 5.92 6.53
CA LEU A 92 -2.86 4.59 6.47
C LEU A 92 -2.00 3.63 5.63
N LEU A 93 -1.49 4.12 4.49
CA LEU A 93 -0.53 3.38 3.67
C LEU A 93 0.79 3.09 4.40
N ALA A 94 1.36 4.10 5.06
CA ALA A 94 2.59 3.94 5.85
C ALA A 94 2.42 2.89 6.96
N SER A 95 1.30 2.95 7.69
CA SER A 95 0.98 2.00 8.75
C SER A 95 0.84 0.56 8.22
N CYS A 96 0.21 0.41 7.05
CA CYS A 96 0.07 -0.89 6.38
C CYS A 96 1.45 -1.47 5.99
N ILE A 97 2.32 -0.64 5.41
CA ILE A 97 3.69 -1.04 5.04
C ILE A 97 4.49 -1.45 6.29
N LEU A 98 4.43 -0.67 7.37
CA LEU A 98 5.12 -0.96 8.62
C LEU A 98 4.64 -2.26 9.26
N TYR A 99 3.33 -2.51 9.27
CA TYR A 99 2.76 -3.76 9.78
C TYR A 99 3.29 -5.00 9.04
N ILE A 100 3.35 -4.93 7.70
CA ILE A 100 3.86 -6.02 6.86
C ILE A 100 5.35 -6.23 7.09
N ALA A 101 6.14 -5.15 7.14
CA ALA A 101 7.57 -5.22 7.41
C ALA A 101 7.84 -5.85 8.80
N GLY A 102 7.10 -5.43 9.82
CA GLY A 102 7.19 -6.01 11.17
C GLY A 102 6.87 -7.50 11.17
N LYS A 103 5.81 -7.92 10.47
CA LYS A 103 5.43 -9.34 10.37
C LYS A 103 6.51 -10.17 9.67
N LEU A 104 7.14 -9.64 8.62
CA LEU A 104 8.25 -10.32 7.94
C LEU A 104 9.47 -10.50 8.85
N ILE A 105 9.81 -9.50 9.66
CA ILE A 105 10.90 -9.58 10.64
C ILE A 105 10.61 -10.69 11.67
N VAL A 106 9.40 -10.72 12.23
CA VAL A 106 8.99 -11.76 13.18
C VAL A 106 9.07 -13.16 12.57
N LEU A 107 8.57 -13.33 11.33
CA LEU A 107 8.67 -14.61 10.61
C LEU A 107 10.11 -15.03 10.40
N TYR A 108 11.01 -14.10 10.06
CA TYR A 108 12.42 -14.39 9.89
C TYR A 108 13.09 -14.87 11.19
N PHE A 109 12.84 -14.19 12.31
CA PHE A 109 13.36 -14.59 13.62
C PHE A 109 12.83 -15.96 14.08
N GLN A 110 11.55 -16.25 13.85
CA GLN A 110 10.97 -17.56 14.17
C GLN A 110 11.63 -18.69 13.36
N GLN A 111 11.91 -18.45 12.08
CA GLN A 111 12.59 -19.42 11.23
C GLN A 111 14.01 -19.70 11.74
N THR A 112 14.79 -18.68 12.06
CA THR A 112 16.17 -18.82 12.58
C THR A 112 16.23 -19.61 13.90
N GLN A 113 15.26 -19.47 14.80
CA GLN A 113 15.23 -20.27 16.04
C GLN A 113 14.90 -21.75 15.80
N THR A 114 14.16 -22.06 14.74
CA THR A 114 13.80 -23.44 14.40
C THR A 114 15.00 -24.18 13.81
N ASP A 115 15.85 -23.50 13.03
CA ASP A 115 17.07 -24.06 12.44
C ASP A 115 18.21 -24.28 13.47
N LEU A 116 18.20 -23.56 14.59
CA LEU A 116 19.21 -23.68 15.66
C LEU A 116 18.88 -24.75 16.73
N ASN A 117 17.65 -25.27 16.75
CA ASN A 117 17.20 -26.32 17.67
C ASN A 117 17.12 -27.72 16.99
N LEU A 118 17.67 -27.84 15.78
CA LEU A 118 17.92 -29.09 15.04
C LEU A 118 19.41 -29.40 15.05
#